data_AF-A0A3M1RJ38-F1
#
_entry.id   AF-A0A3M1RJ38-F1
#
_cell.length_a   1.000
_cell.length_b   1.000
_cell.length_c   1.000
_cell.angle_alpha   90.00
_cell.angle_beta   90.00
_cell.angle_gamma   90.00
#
_symmetry.space_group_name_H-M   'P 1'
#
loop_
_entity.id
_entity.type
_entity.pdbx_description
1 polymer ?
#
loop_
_entity_poly.entity_id
_entity_poly.type
_entity_poly.pdbx_seq_one_letter_code
_entity_poly.pdbx_strand_id
1 'polypeptide(L)'
;MHAEEKGQITVEAVLILGFFLMIFIGVTVPMTFNARYTSLDTTVLADAKYATEQIASAANTVVVDGSRRTIDVYIPGYRGGSVRMATRICTDGNYLNTTVGIMHPRSGYNTTVIEAYNFSARLYGGGWSLTAPSGKNYILEDQGRRYTLVIEYKSINSTTSNSKEPAGLTCNTKIETIMSTI
;
A
#
# COMPACT_ATOMS: atom_id res chain seq x y z
N MET A 1 42.87 -52.65 31.86
CA MET A 1 42.97 -51.19 32.06
C MET A 1 42.05 -50.53 31.07
N HIS A 2 41.09 -49.78 31.59
CA HIS A 2 39.86 -49.39 30.93
C HIS A 2 40.05 -48.30 29.89
N ALA A 3 39.21 -48.33 28.86
CA ALA A 3 39.11 -47.36 27.80
C ALA A 3 38.60 -46.01 28.34
N GLU A 4 39.45 -44.98 28.38
CA GLU A 4 39.07 -43.63 28.85
C GLU A 4 39.42 -42.48 27.89
N GLU A 5 39.78 -42.72 26.62
CA GLU A 5 40.13 -41.61 25.70
C GLU A 5 39.12 -41.35 24.57
N LYS A 6 38.00 -42.08 24.49
CA LYS A 6 37.05 -41.98 23.37
C LYS A 6 35.79 -41.15 23.65
N GLY A 7 35.54 -40.74 24.90
CA GLY A 7 34.33 -39.99 25.30
C GLY A 7 34.50 -38.46 25.37
N GLN A 8 35.73 -37.95 25.40
CA GLN A 8 36.00 -36.53 25.59
C GLN A 8 35.84 -35.71 24.29
N ILE A 9 36.17 -36.30 23.14
CA ILE A 9 36.06 -35.66 21.81
C ILE A 9 34.59 -35.36 21.47
N THR A 10 33.63 -36.15 21.95
CA THR A 10 32.20 -35.97 21.66
C THR A 10 31.53 -34.86 22.45
N VAL A 11 31.93 -34.59 23.70
CA VAL A 11 31.26 -33.57 24.54
C VAL A 11 31.65 -32.16 24.12
N GLU A 12 32.94 -31.93 23.85
CA GLU A 12 33.44 -30.63 23.38
C GLU A 12 32.88 -30.29 21.99
N ALA A 13 32.84 -31.27 21.08
CA ALA A 13 32.25 -31.09 19.75
C ALA A 13 30.76 -30.75 19.81
N VAL A 14 30.00 -31.37 20.72
CA VAL A 14 28.57 -31.06 20.93
C VAL A 14 28.37 -29.67 21.53
N LEU A 15 29.24 -29.25 22.46
CA LEU A 15 29.20 -27.90 23.04
C LEU A 15 29.49 -26.81 22.00
N ILE A 16 30.51 -27.01 21.17
CA ILE A 16 30.85 -26.08 20.08
C ILE A 16 29.71 -26.02 19.06
N LEU A 17 29.18 -27.17 18.65
CA LEU A 17 28.04 -27.22 17.73
C LEU A 17 26.80 -26.54 18.31
N GLY A 18 26.50 -26.75 19.59
CA GLY A 18 25.40 -26.11 20.30
C GLY A 18 25.55 -24.59 20.38
N PHE A 19 26.76 -24.08 20.61
CA PHE A 19 27.06 -22.66 20.60
C PHE A 19 26.82 -22.01 19.24
N PHE A 20 27.28 -22.65 18.16
CA PHE A 20 26.99 -22.17 16.80
C PHE A 20 25.49 -22.17 16.50
N LEU A 21 24.76 -23.23 16.86
CA LEU A 21 23.32 -23.30 16.68
C LEU A 21 22.58 -22.18 17.43
N MET A 22 23.02 -21.86 18.65
CA MET A 22 22.44 -20.75 19.43
C MET A 22 22.65 -19.39 18.75
N ILE A 23 23.85 -19.14 18.21
CA ILE A 23 24.12 -17.92 17.44
C ILE A 23 23.25 -17.86 16.20
N PHE A 24 23.16 -18.97 15.44
CA PHE A 24 22.34 -19.03 14.23
C PHE A 24 20.88 -18.71 14.51
N ILE A 25 20.28 -19.34 15.53
CA ILE A 25 18.88 -19.05 15.91
C ILE A 25 18.75 -17.57 16.34
N GLY A 26 19.71 -17.06 17.10
CA GLY A 26 19.73 -15.67 17.57
C GLY A 26 19.74 -14.63 16.45
N VAL A 27 20.40 -14.90 15.31
CA VAL A 27 20.45 -13.97 14.17
C VAL A 27 19.37 -14.24 13.12
N THR A 28 19.00 -15.50 12.88
CA THR A 28 18.04 -15.88 11.84
C THR A 28 16.62 -15.47 12.18
N VAL A 29 16.21 -15.59 13.45
CA VAL A 29 14.85 -15.21 13.90
C VAL A 29 14.57 -13.72 13.68
N PRO A 30 15.37 -12.76 14.19
CA PRO A 30 15.11 -11.34 13.96
C PRO A 30 15.22 -10.95 12.48
N MET A 31 16.15 -11.55 11.73
CA MET A 31 16.28 -11.30 10.29
C MET A 31 15.05 -11.77 9.51
N THR A 32 14.45 -12.90 9.88
CA THR A 32 13.24 -13.42 9.24
C THR A 32 12.04 -12.48 9.44
N PHE A 33 11.90 -11.89 10.63
CA PHE A 33 10.83 -10.92 10.88
C PHE A 33 11.01 -9.64 10.05
N ASN A 34 12.23 -9.08 10.00
CA ASN A 34 12.52 -7.91 9.17
C ASN A 34 12.27 -8.17 7.69
N ALA A 35 12.71 -9.33 7.18
CA ALA A 35 12.50 -9.71 5.78
C ALA A 35 11.00 -9.84 5.43
N ARG A 36 10.18 -10.33 6.36
CA ARG A 36 8.73 -10.41 6.16
C ARG A 36 8.08 -9.04 6.01
N TYR A 37 8.43 -8.06 6.84
CA TYR A 37 7.86 -6.71 6.74
C TYR A 37 8.21 -6.05 5.40
N THR A 38 9.48 -6.08 5.00
CA THR A 38 9.91 -5.54 3.69
C THR A 38 9.24 -6.24 2.51
N SER A 39 9.02 -7.55 2.61
CA SER A 39 8.31 -8.30 1.56
C SER A 39 6.84 -7.89 1.44
N LEU A 40 6.17 -7.62 2.57
CA LEU A 40 4.79 -7.13 2.58
C LEU A 40 4.70 -5.70 2.01
N ASP A 41 5.60 -4.81 2.43
CA ASP A 41 5.66 -3.43 1.94
C ASP A 41 5.81 -3.42 0.40
N THR A 42 6.80 -4.15 -0.11
CA THR A 42 7.07 -4.22 -1.56
C THR A 42 5.89 -4.81 -2.36
N THR A 43 5.20 -5.81 -1.81
CA THR A 43 4.02 -6.41 -2.45
C THR A 43 2.88 -5.40 -2.54
N VAL A 44 2.54 -4.73 -1.43
CA VAL A 44 1.47 -3.72 -1.39
C VAL A 44 1.79 -2.54 -2.32
N LEU A 45 3.04 -2.10 -2.36
CA LEU A 45 3.49 -1.04 -3.26
C LEU A 45 3.36 -1.44 -4.74
N ALA A 46 3.79 -2.66 -5.09
CA ALA A 46 3.70 -3.16 -6.46
C ALA A 46 2.25 -3.29 -6.92
N ASP A 47 1.39 -3.86 -6.08
CA ASP A 47 -0.04 -4.00 -6.35
C ASP A 47 -0.72 -2.62 -6.47
N ALA A 48 -0.32 -1.65 -5.65
CA ALA A 48 -0.90 -0.31 -5.68
C ALA A 48 -0.53 0.38 -7.00
N LYS A 49 0.73 0.30 -7.41
CA LYS A 49 1.19 0.82 -8.70
C LYS A 49 0.46 0.14 -9.87
N TYR A 50 0.32 -1.19 -9.82
CA TYR A 50 -0.41 -1.94 -10.84
C TYR A 50 -1.89 -1.55 -10.91
N ALA A 51 -2.54 -1.30 -9.76
CA ALA A 51 -3.90 -0.78 -9.72
C ALA A 51 -3.99 0.63 -10.34
N THR A 52 -3.05 1.52 -10.04
CA THR A 52 -2.96 2.86 -10.64
C THR A 52 -2.85 2.78 -12.16
N GLU A 53 -1.95 1.93 -12.67
CA GLU A 53 -1.71 1.77 -14.11
C GLU A 53 -2.92 1.15 -14.82
N GLN A 54 -3.60 0.18 -14.22
CA GLN A 54 -4.83 -0.39 -14.78
C GLN A 54 -5.95 0.66 -14.88
N ILE A 55 -6.17 1.45 -13.82
CA ILE A 55 -7.19 2.50 -13.85
C ILE A 55 -6.83 3.55 -14.92
N ALA A 56 -5.59 4.01 -14.94
CA ALA A 56 -5.14 5.03 -15.88
C ALA A 56 -5.20 4.54 -17.33
N SER A 57 -4.78 3.29 -17.58
CA SER A 57 -4.89 2.66 -18.91
C SER A 57 -6.34 2.58 -19.37
N ALA A 58 -7.24 2.08 -18.52
CA ALA A 58 -8.67 1.99 -18.82
C ALA A 58 -9.29 3.38 -19.08
N ALA A 59 -8.92 4.40 -18.31
CA ALA A 59 -9.32 5.78 -18.55
C ALA A 59 -8.80 6.28 -19.90
N ASN A 60 -7.53 6.07 -20.20
CA ASN A 60 -6.87 6.54 -21.43
C ASN A 60 -7.39 5.86 -22.71
N THR A 61 -8.14 4.75 -22.61
CA THR A 61 -8.86 4.18 -23.77
C THR A 61 -10.08 5.00 -24.20
N VAL A 62 -10.52 5.96 -23.38
CA VAL A 62 -11.67 6.81 -23.66
C VAL A 62 -11.20 8.17 -24.15
N VAL A 63 -11.69 8.54 -25.33
CA VAL A 63 -11.32 9.79 -26.03
C VAL A 63 -12.51 10.70 -26.28
N VAL A 64 -13.70 10.35 -25.76
CA VAL A 64 -14.95 11.08 -26.02
C VAL A 64 -15.46 11.72 -24.73
N ASP A 65 -15.76 13.01 -24.79
CA ASP A 65 -16.37 13.80 -23.71
C ASP A 65 -17.64 13.16 -23.14
N GLY A 66 -17.78 13.18 -21.81
CA GLY A 66 -18.94 12.62 -21.09
C GLY A 66 -18.95 11.09 -21.00
N SER A 67 -17.93 10.43 -21.56
CA SER A 67 -17.81 8.98 -21.47
C SER A 67 -17.39 8.54 -20.07
N ARG A 68 -18.02 7.45 -19.63
CA ARG A 68 -17.78 6.82 -18.33
C ARG A 68 -17.26 5.41 -18.54
N ARG A 69 -16.34 4.99 -17.67
CA ARG A 69 -15.87 3.61 -17.59
C ARG A 69 -16.03 3.10 -16.17
N THR A 70 -16.57 1.91 -16.07
CA THR A 70 -16.63 1.16 -14.83
C THR A 70 -15.50 0.14 -14.84
N ILE A 71 -14.66 0.16 -13.81
CA ILE A 71 -13.45 -0.64 -13.69
C ILE A 71 -13.51 -1.39 -12.37
N ASP A 72 -13.39 -2.71 -12.39
CA ASP A 72 -13.16 -3.50 -11.17
C ASP A 72 -11.65 -3.65 -10.96
N VAL A 73 -11.11 -3.08 -9.89
CA VAL A 73 -9.69 -3.16 -9.57
C VAL A 73 -9.48 -3.61 -8.13
N TYR A 74 -8.47 -4.44 -7.92
CA TYR A 74 -7.98 -4.74 -6.59
C TYR A 74 -7.13 -3.58 -6.08
N ILE A 75 -7.47 -3.06 -4.91
CA ILE A 75 -6.70 -2.03 -4.22
C ILE A 75 -6.08 -2.70 -3.00
N PRO A 76 -4.75 -2.74 -2.89
CA PRO A 76 -4.10 -3.43 -1.79
C PRO A 76 -4.21 -2.60 -0.51
N GLY A 77 -4.20 -3.32 0.60
CA GLY A 77 -4.23 -2.78 1.94
C GLY A 77 -3.90 -3.93 2.89
N TYR A 78 -3.39 -3.62 4.07
CA TYR A 78 -3.04 -4.64 5.03
C TYR A 78 -3.27 -4.14 6.45
N ARG A 79 -3.95 -4.93 7.27
CA ARG A 79 -4.09 -4.70 8.70
C ARG A 79 -3.84 -5.99 9.44
N GLY A 80 -2.73 -6.03 10.17
CA GLY A 80 -2.36 -7.22 10.94
C GLY A 80 -1.47 -6.85 12.11
N GLY A 81 -1.91 -7.20 13.32
CA GLY A 81 -1.19 -6.92 14.56
C GLY A 81 -0.82 -5.44 14.70
N SER A 82 0.49 -5.18 14.74
CA SER A 82 1.08 -3.84 14.86
C SER A 82 1.52 -3.25 13.52
N VAL A 83 0.93 -3.65 12.39
CA VAL A 83 1.21 -3.04 11.08
C VAL A 83 -0.10 -2.70 10.38
N ARG A 84 -0.17 -1.47 9.84
CA ARG A 84 -1.28 -1.00 9.01
C ARG A 84 -0.73 -0.39 7.73
N MET A 85 -1.18 -0.85 6.58
CA MET A 85 -0.86 -0.31 5.27
C MET A 85 -2.18 0.12 4.62
N ALA A 86 -2.30 1.40 4.30
CA ALA A 86 -3.49 1.94 3.66
C ALA A 86 -3.14 2.54 2.31
N THR A 87 -3.97 2.25 1.32
CA THR A 87 -3.85 2.79 -0.03
C THR A 87 -4.99 3.78 -0.26
N ARG A 88 -4.64 4.98 -0.72
CA ARG A 88 -5.58 5.99 -1.17
C ARG A 88 -5.40 6.23 -2.66
N ILE A 89 -6.48 6.22 -3.42
CA ILE A 89 -6.49 6.55 -4.85
C ILE A 89 -7.45 7.71 -5.08
N CYS A 90 -7.03 8.71 -5.84
CA CYS A 90 -7.85 9.86 -6.21
C CYS A 90 -7.37 10.44 -7.55
N THR A 91 -8.13 11.37 -8.13
CA THR A 91 -7.67 12.15 -9.31
C THR A 91 -7.78 13.64 -9.06
N ASP A 92 -6.82 14.41 -9.61
CA ASP A 92 -6.88 15.87 -9.68
C ASP A 92 -7.43 16.37 -11.03
N GLY A 93 -7.88 15.45 -11.88
CA GLY A 93 -8.40 15.73 -13.22
C GLY A 93 -7.40 15.50 -14.35
N ASN A 94 -6.09 15.57 -14.09
CA ASN A 94 -5.04 15.35 -15.08
C ASN A 94 -4.19 14.11 -14.77
N TYR A 95 -4.09 13.80 -13.48
CA TYR A 95 -3.34 12.68 -12.93
C TYR A 95 -4.25 11.85 -12.04
N LEU A 96 -4.00 10.54 -12.07
CA LEU A 96 -4.44 9.61 -11.06
C LEU A 96 -3.32 9.47 -10.02
N ASN A 97 -3.58 9.92 -8.79
CA ASN A 97 -2.63 9.87 -7.71
C ASN A 97 -3.00 8.74 -6.75
N THR A 98 -2.01 7.92 -6.43
CA THR A 98 -2.11 6.82 -5.48
C THR A 98 -1.07 7.01 -4.39
N THR A 99 -1.51 6.97 -3.14
CA THR A 99 -0.65 7.10 -1.95
C THR A 99 -0.79 5.84 -1.12
N VAL A 100 0.33 5.17 -0.85
CA VAL A 100 0.41 4.05 0.08
C VAL A 100 1.08 4.55 1.35
N GLY A 101 0.39 4.49 2.49
CA GLY A 101 0.93 4.82 3.80
C GLY A 101 1.18 3.56 4.62
N ILE A 102 2.39 3.41 5.15
CA ILE A 102 2.79 2.27 5.98
C ILE A 102 3.00 2.76 7.42
N MET A 103 2.32 2.08 8.35
CA MET A 103 2.42 2.31 9.78
C MET A 103 2.93 1.08 10.49
N HIS A 104 3.93 1.29 11.33
CA HIS A 104 4.30 0.34 12.37
C HIS A 104 4.01 1.01 13.72
N PRO A 105 2.85 0.80 14.37
CA PRO A 105 2.66 1.19 15.76
C PRO A 105 3.80 0.66 16.62
N ARG A 106 4.66 1.57 17.07
CA ARG A 106 5.64 1.32 18.11
C ARG A 106 4.90 1.38 19.45
N SER A 107 4.94 0.29 20.21
CA SER A 107 4.34 0.23 21.55
C SER A 107 4.75 1.45 22.37
N GLY A 108 3.78 2.28 22.78
CA GLY A 108 4.00 3.48 23.58
C GLY A 108 3.99 4.82 22.82
N TYR A 109 3.86 4.83 21.50
CA TYR A 109 3.75 6.07 20.71
C TYR A 109 2.44 6.08 19.90
N ASN A 110 1.81 7.26 19.79
CA ASN A 110 0.69 7.47 18.85
C ASN A 110 1.15 7.09 17.44
N THR A 111 0.29 6.38 16.71
CA THR A 111 0.56 5.82 15.38
C THR A 111 1.10 6.87 14.42
N THR A 112 2.42 6.91 14.21
CA THR A 112 3.04 7.73 13.18
C THR A 112 3.09 6.94 11.88
N VAL A 113 2.72 7.60 10.79
CA VAL A 113 3.07 7.13 9.44
C VAL A 113 4.60 7.13 9.39
N ILE A 114 5.20 5.96 9.18
CA ILE A 114 6.66 5.85 9.16
C ILE A 114 7.16 6.05 7.73
N GLU A 115 6.42 5.51 6.75
CA GLU A 115 6.76 5.60 5.34
C GLU A 115 5.53 5.86 4.49
N ALA A 116 5.71 6.62 3.41
CA ALA A 116 4.67 6.85 2.43
C ALA A 116 5.24 6.92 1.02
N TYR A 117 4.54 6.28 0.09
CA TYR A 117 4.92 6.17 -1.31
C TYR A 117 3.81 6.74 -2.18
N ASN A 118 4.19 7.62 -3.10
CA ASN A 118 3.26 8.26 -4.02
C ASN A 118 3.54 7.81 -5.45
N PHE A 119 2.50 7.36 -6.13
CA PHE A 119 2.49 7.03 -7.54
C PHE A 119 1.54 7.98 -8.25
N SER A 120 1.95 8.49 -9.41
CA SER A 120 1.07 9.28 -10.27
C SER A 120 1.09 8.70 -11.68
N ALA A 121 -0.08 8.57 -12.28
CA ALA A 121 -0.25 8.18 -13.66
C ALA A 121 -0.97 9.31 -14.40
N ARG A 122 -0.42 9.72 -15.55
CA ARG A 122 -1.02 10.78 -16.37
C ARG A 122 -2.24 10.24 -17.11
N LEU A 123 -3.32 10.99 -17.04
CA LEU A 123 -4.54 10.73 -17.79
C LEU A 123 -4.53 11.53 -19.10
N TYR A 124 -5.23 11.02 -20.11
CA TYR A 124 -5.30 11.66 -21.42
C TYR A 124 -6.24 12.86 -21.37
N GLY A 125 -5.70 14.05 -21.61
CA GLY A 125 -6.45 15.31 -21.45
C GLY A 125 -6.58 15.74 -19.99
N GLY A 126 -7.62 16.53 -19.70
CA GLY A 126 -7.91 17.03 -18.36
C GLY A 126 -9.40 17.05 -18.07
N GLY A 127 -9.78 17.07 -16.79
CA GLY A 127 -11.19 17.02 -16.38
C GLY A 127 -11.70 15.61 -16.03
N TRP A 128 -10.79 14.69 -15.74
CA TRP A 128 -11.16 13.37 -15.23
C TRP A 128 -11.78 13.47 -13.83
N SER A 129 -12.74 12.61 -13.57
CA SER A 129 -13.28 12.42 -12.22
C SER A 129 -13.41 10.95 -11.90
N LEU A 130 -13.01 10.60 -10.68
CA LEU A 130 -13.11 9.26 -10.13
C LEU A 130 -14.23 9.26 -9.11
N THR A 131 -15.07 8.23 -9.15
CA THR A 131 -16.15 8.01 -8.18
C THR A 131 -16.04 6.60 -7.63
N ALA A 132 -15.85 6.50 -6.32
CA ALA A 132 -15.88 5.25 -5.58
C ALA A 132 -17.34 4.75 -5.40
N PRO A 133 -17.56 3.47 -5.09
CA PRO A 133 -18.89 2.95 -4.72
C PRO A 133 -19.58 3.73 -3.61
N SER A 134 -18.80 4.35 -2.71
CA SER A 134 -19.29 5.19 -1.62
C SER A 134 -19.77 6.57 -2.05
N GLY A 135 -19.68 6.91 -3.34
CA GLY A 135 -19.98 8.25 -3.88
C GLY A 135 -18.88 9.29 -3.63
N LYS A 136 -17.78 8.91 -2.99
CA LYS A 136 -16.62 9.77 -2.76
C LYS A 136 -15.75 9.89 -4.02
N ASN A 137 -15.03 11.00 -4.14
CA ASN A 137 -14.05 11.24 -5.21
C ASN A 137 -12.65 10.65 -4.95
N TYR A 138 -12.54 9.78 -3.94
CA TYR A 138 -11.34 9.04 -3.59
C TYR A 138 -11.74 7.67 -3.03
N ILE A 139 -10.81 6.72 -3.12
CA ILE A 139 -10.88 5.44 -2.43
C ILE A 139 -9.86 5.43 -1.31
N LEU A 140 -10.22 4.85 -0.18
CA LEU A 140 -9.33 4.60 0.93
C LEU A 140 -9.54 3.16 1.40
N GLU A 141 -8.48 2.35 1.38
CA GLU A 141 -8.52 0.92 1.66
C GLU A 141 -7.35 0.51 2.57
N ASP A 142 -7.60 -0.29 3.60
CA ASP A 142 -6.59 -0.73 4.59
C ASP A 142 -6.59 -2.24 4.91
N GLN A 143 -7.44 -3.02 4.24
CA GLN A 143 -7.56 -4.49 4.34
C GLN A 143 -7.20 -5.21 3.03
N GLY A 144 -7.22 -4.49 1.90
CA GLY A 144 -7.03 -5.06 0.58
C GLY A 144 -8.33 -5.64 0.03
N ARG A 145 -8.96 -4.92 -0.91
CA ARG A 145 -10.26 -5.31 -1.45
C ARG A 145 -10.43 -4.86 -2.89
N ARG A 146 -11.33 -5.54 -3.61
CA ARG A 146 -11.77 -5.13 -4.94
C ARG A 146 -12.80 -4.02 -4.88
N TYR A 147 -12.67 -3.05 -5.77
CA TYR A 147 -13.58 -1.93 -5.91
C TYR A 147 -14.03 -1.78 -7.36
N THR A 148 -15.34 -1.63 -7.54
CA THR A 148 -15.95 -1.18 -8.78
C THR A 148 -15.94 0.35 -8.84
N LEU A 149 -15.00 0.91 -9.59
CA LEU A 149 -14.77 2.34 -9.72
C LEU A 149 -15.43 2.86 -10.98
N VAL A 150 -15.94 4.10 -10.92
CA VAL A 150 -16.36 4.81 -12.14
C VAL A 150 -15.37 5.93 -12.39
N ILE A 151 -14.75 5.93 -13.56
CA ILE A 151 -13.93 7.03 -14.06
C ILE A 151 -14.62 7.69 -15.24
N GLU A 152 -14.74 9.01 -15.19
CA GLU A 152 -15.49 9.81 -16.15
C GLU A 152 -14.63 10.92 -16.70
N TYR A 153 -14.64 11.07 -18.02
CA TYR A 153 -14.07 12.22 -18.69
C TYR A 153 -15.12 13.32 -18.76
N LYS A 154 -15.04 14.34 -17.88
CA LYS A 154 -16.06 15.39 -17.86
C LYS A 154 -16.02 16.17 -19.17
N SER A 155 -17.19 16.29 -19.82
CA SER A 155 -17.35 17.19 -20.96
C SER A 155 -17.09 18.63 -20.51
N ILE A 156 -16.39 19.39 -21.36
CA ILE A 156 -16.11 20.83 -21.19
C ILE A 156 -17.42 21.64 -21.01
N ASN A 157 -18.57 21.09 -21.43
CA ASN A 157 -19.89 21.72 -21.32
C ASN A 157 -20.72 21.35 -20.08
N SER A 158 -20.17 20.60 -19.12
CA SER A 158 -20.87 20.31 -17.85
C SER A 158 -20.70 21.48 -16.86
N THR A 159 -21.24 22.65 -17.20
CA THR A 159 -21.33 23.83 -16.31
C THR A 159 -22.53 23.78 -15.36
N THR A 160 -23.25 22.66 -15.27
CA THR A 160 -24.41 22.52 -14.37
C THR A 160 -24.43 21.18 -13.66
N SER A 161 -23.49 21.03 -12.74
CA SER A 161 -23.74 20.34 -11.48
C SER A 161 -22.83 21.01 -10.47
N ASN A 162 -23.44 21.61 -9.45
CA ASN A 162 -22.76 22.23 -8.33
C ASN A 162 -21.82 21.23 -7.63
N SER A 163 -20.63 21.01 -8.16
CA SER A 163 -19.48 20.88 -7.29
C SER A 163 -18.77 22.21 -7.43
N LYS A 164 -19.01 23.12 -6.47
CA LYS A 164 -17.88 23.88 -5.93
C LYS A 164 -16.74 22.87 -5.89
N GLU A 165 -15.68 23.13 -6.64
CA GLU A 165 -14.38 22.57 -6.29
C GLU A 165 -14.33 22.69 -4.76
N PRO A 166 -14.35 21.60 -3.97
CA PRO A 166 -14.18 21.75 -2.55
C PRO A 166 -12.78 22.32 -2.41
N ALA A 167 -12.73 23.64 -2.27
CA ALA A 167 -11.53 24.39 -1.97
C ALA A 167 -10.87 23.66 -0.81
N GLY A 168 -9.78 22.95 -1.09
CA GLY A 168 -8.97 22.31 -0.05
C GLY A 168 -8.95 20.78 0.06
N LEU A 169 -9.28 19.99 -0.96
CA LEU A 169 -8.77 18.61 -1.02
C LEU A 169 -7.95 18.37 -2.29
N THR A 170 -6.72 18.88 -2.25
CA THR A 170 -5.65 18.37 -3.11
C THR A 170 -5.62 16.85 -3.01
N CYS A 171 -5.54 16.16 -4.15
CA CYS A 171 -5.26 14.72 -4.17
C CYS A 171 -4.04 14.37 -3.30
N ASN A 172 -3.11 15.32 -3.14
CA ASN A 172 -2.12 15.36 -2.08
C ASN A 172 -2.74 15.81 -0.74
N THR A 173 -3.56 14.96 -0.10
CA THR A 173 -3.83 15.10 1.33
C THR A 173 -2.66 14.50 2.10
N LYS A 174 -2.17 15.21 3.12
CA LYS A 174 -1.15 14.68 4.05
C LYS A 174 -1.60 13.31 4.56
N ILE A 175 -0.67 12.34 4.60
CA ILE A 175 -0.97 10.95 4.97
C ILE A 175 -1.53 10.86 6.41
N GLU A 176 -1.18 11.80 7.28
CA GLU A 176 -1.78 11.96 8.62
C GLU A 176 -3.31 12.06 8.57
N THR A 177 -3.88 12.75 7.57
CA THR A 177 -5.33 12.91 7.38
C THR A 177 -5.97 11.65 6.80
N ILE A 178 -5.24 10.92 5.96
CA ILE A 178 -5.70 9.63 5.43
C ILE A 178 -5.96 8.67 6.60
N MET A 179 -5.06 8.68 7.58
CA MET A 179 -5.03 7.67 8.62
C MET A 179 -5.80 8.06 9.89
N SER A 180 -6.13 9.34 10.08
CA SER A 180 -7.13 9.76 11.08
C SER A 180 -8.57 9.38 10.70
N THR A 181 -8.79 8.99 9.43
CA THR A 181 -10.11 8.68 8.87
C THR A 181 -10.40 7.16 8.85
N ILE A 182 -9.46 6.31 9.28
CA ILE A 182 -9.58 4.83 9.30
C ILE A 182 -9.40 4.24 10.71
#